data_AF-A0A372NK63-F1
#
_entry.id   AF-A0A372NK63-F1
#
_cell.length_a   1.000
_cell.length_b   1.000
_cell.length_c   1.000
_cell.angle_alpha   90.00
_cell.angle_beta   90.00
_cell.angle_gamma   90.00
#
_symmetry.space_group_name_H-M   'P 1'
#
loop_
_entity.id
_entity.type
_entity.pdbx_description
1 polymer ?
#
loop_
_entity_poly.entity_id
_entity_poly.type
_entity_poly.pdbx_seq_one_letter_code
_entity_poly.pdbx_strand_id
1 'polypeptide(L)'
;MTMRSNMLKTAGRALFFAVLLAGADGARADTIDAKCDAAAGSRYDMTRNMAFAPVELQDIKIGAALSACREAYNSLRSPRMAFQLARALERAGQDLDAMKLYAEAAALGHTVAMVNYGAMLGKRGDPAAEFSHYKKAAELGDMLGAYNLAVAYRDGIGTEVNGAEAARWFDKASAGGDETAAFNLGVLLDDGSLVAEDNARAAAYYKLAAERGSIDAMINLGLMLETGEGVAQDLTAAAGYFEQAADKGDSFGKLKIGLMQQSGTGIVKNIEQAVTSLVAAFEMRDVDLEVILRDQPDQLSADARLAIKQVLADQDLIEDADTAEIDPITLGAIEKHYAAK
;
A
#
# COMPACT_ATOMS: atom_id res chain seq x y z
N MET A 1 -21.79 84.77 28.47
CA MET A 1 -20.77 83.76 28.82
C MET A 1 -20.00 83.40 27.54
N THR A 2 -18.99 84.17 27.17
CA THR A 2 -17.55 83.92 27.41
C THR A 2 -16.96 82.70 26.69
N MET A 3 -16.25 83.02 25.60
CA MET A 3 -14.85 82.67 25.30
C MET A 3 -14.42 81.24 24.90
N ARG A 4 -13.72 81.24 23.75
CA ARG A 4 -12.38 80.67 23.45
C ARG A 4 -12.26 79.20 23.00
N SER A 5 -11.87 79.06 21.72
CA SER A 5 -10.57 78.51 21.27
C SER A 5 -9.86 77.52 22.20
N ASN A 6 -9.58 76.31 21.70
CA ASN A 6 -8.19 75.88 21.49
C ASN A 6 -8.08 74.62 20.62
N MET A 7 -7.26 74.74 19.56
CA MET A 7 -6.50 73.63 18.99
C MET A 7 -5.59 73.04 20.07
N LEU A 8 -5.58 71.72 20.25
CA LEU A 8 -4.42 71.03 20.78
C LEU A 8 -4.22 69.71 20.01
N LYS A 9 -3.10 69.67 19.29
CA LYS A 9 -2.50 68.46 18.74
C LYS A 9 -2.19 67.50 19.89
N THR A 10 -2.64 66.25 19.80
CA THR A 10 -2.03 65.14 20.53
C THR A 10 -1.76 64.00 19.56
N ALA A 11 -0.48 63.74 19.36
CA ALA A 11 0.04 62.58 18.64
C ALA A 11 -0.25 61.32 19.47
N GLY A 12 -1.22 60.53 19.03
CA GLY A 12 -1.47 59.19 19.55
C GLY A 12 -0.56 58.18 18.85
N ARG A 13 0.44 57.67 19.59
CA ARG A 13 1.28 56.53 19.21
C ARG A 13 0.41 55.37 18.68
N ALA A 14 0.63 54.97 17.43
CA ALA A 14 0.16 53.68 16.94
C ALA A 14 0.90 52.58 17.71
N LEU A 15 0.20 51.90 18.63
CA LEU A 15 0.63 50.61 19.14
C LEU A 15 0.54 49.62 17.97
N PHE A 16 1.69 49.30 17.38
CA PHE A 16 1.82 48.09 16.56
C PHE A 16 1.62 46.90 17.50
N PHE A 17 0.44 46.29 17.45
CA PHE A 17 0.28 44.90 17.88
C PHE A 17 1.10 44.06 16.91
N ALA A 18 2.33 43.74 17.29
CA ALA A 18 3.08 42.67 16.68
C ALA A 18 2.29 41.38 16.96
N VAL A 19 1.55 40.91 15.96
CA VAL A 19 1.14 39.51 15.91
C VAL A 19 2.43 38.72 15.87
N LEU A 20 2.81 38.11 17.00
CA LEU A 20 3.74 37.00 16.99
C LEU A 20 3.08 35.91 16.15
N LEU A 21 3.41 35.89 14.86
CA LEU A 21 3.43 34.66 14.10
C LEU A 21 4.38 33.75 14.86
N ALA A 22 3.83 32.85 15.67
CA ALA A 22 4.54 31.66 16.08
C ALA A 22 4.99 31.00 14.77
N GLY A 23 6.27 31.14 14.45
CA GLY A 23 6.88 30.37 13.39
C GLY A 23 6.56 28.91 13.68
N ALA A 24 6.13 28.18 12.65
CA ALA A 24 6.27 26.75 12.65
C ALA A 24 7.74 26.48 12.99
N ASP A 25 8.01 26.04 14.22
CA ASP A 25 9.30 25.49 14.59
C ASP A 25 9.55 24.34 13.63
N GLY A 26 10.39 24.61 12.63
CA GLY A 26 10.88 23.59 11.72
C GLY A 26 11.42 22.46 12.58
N ALA A 27 10.86 21.27 12.41
CA ALA A 27 11.24 20.09 13.16
C ALA A 27 12.76 20.00 13.21
N ARG A 28 13.32 20.11 14.41
CA ARG A 28 14.75 20.33 14.60
C ARG A 28 15.48 19.03 14.26
N ALA A 29 16.01 18.93 13.03
CA ALA A 29 16.66 17.75 12.48
C ALA A 29 17.89 17.26 13.29
N ASP A 30 18.39 18.10 14.21
CA ASP A 30 19.62 17.84 14.96
C ASP A 30 19.41 17.16 16.32
N THR A 31 18.18 16.92 16.76
CA THR A 31 17.94 16.22 18.04
C THR A 31 18.31 14.74 17.96
N ILE A 32 18.61 14.11 19.10
CA ILE A 32 19.03 12.70 19.15
C ILE A 32 17.91 11.75 18.71
N ASP A 33 16.64 12.06 19.00
CA ASP A 33 15.48 11.31 18.53
C ASP A 33 15.22 11.54 17.03
N ALA A 34 15.43 12.76 16.53
CA ALA A 34 15.33 13.06 15.10
C ALA A 34 16.33 12.24 14.27
N LYS A 35 17.57 12.07 14.76
CA LYS A 35 18.57 11.20 14.12
C LYS A 35 18.15 9.74 14.10
N CYS A 36 17.50 9.25 15.16
CA CYS A 36 16.95 7.90 15.18
C CYS A 36 15.79 7.77 14.17
N ASP A 37 14.86 8.74 14.12
CA ASP A 37 13.77 8.74 13.13
C ASP A 37 14.27 8.73 11.68
N ALA A 38 15.31 9.53 11.39
CA ALA A 38 15.93 9.55 10.06
C ALA A 38 16.55 8.20 9.67
N ALA A 39 16.97 7.40 10.66
CA ALA A 39 17.64 6.12 10.43
C ALA A 39 16.70 4.90 10.50
N ALA A 40 15.62 4.99 11.28
CA ALA A 40 14.76 3.87 11.62
C ALA A 40 13.30 4.25 11.95
N GLY A 41 12.81 5.43 11.53
CA GLY A 41 11.44 5.89 11.78
C GLY A 41 10.39 5.00 11.12
N SER A 42 9.36 4.56 11.84
CA SER A 42 8.31 3.67 11.30
C SER A 42 7.18 4.45 10.65
N ARG A 43 6.68 4.02 9.48
CA ARG A 43 5.46 4.62 8.89
C ARG A 43 4.24 4.51 9.81
N TYR A 44 4.24 3.54 10.73
CA TYR A 44 3.15 3.30 11.69
C TYR A 44 3.30 4.06 13.00
N ASP A 45 4.50 4.60 13.31
CA ASP A 45 4.69 5.48 14.47
C ASP A 45 4.29 6.92 14.10
N MET A 46 3.03 7.27 14.37
CA MET A 46 2.48 8.60 14.09
C MET A 46 3.06 9.71 14.96
N THR A 47 3.91 9.38 15.94
CA THR A 47 4.59 10.34 16.81
C THR A 47 6.03 10.61 16.40
N ARG A 48 6.49 10.02 15.29
CA ARG A 48 7.83 10.26 14.73
C ARG A 48 8.01 11.68 14.22
N ASN A 49 9.26 12.10 14.06
CA ASN A 49 9.58 13.31 13.33
C ASN A 49 9.18 13.15 11.85
N MET A 50 8.13 13.86 11.45
CA MET A 50 7.56 13.81 10.09
C MET A 50 8.39 14.56 9.04
N ALA A 51 9.47 15.24 9.43
CA ALA A 51 10.40 15.86 8.48
C ALA A 51 11.27 14.84 7.72
N PHE A 52 11.37 13.61 8.24
CA PHE A 52 12.04 12.51 7.55
C PHE A 52 10.99 11.60 6.89
N ALA A 53 11.35 11.01 5.76
CA ALA A 53 10.58 9.89 5.22
C ALA A 53 10.62 8.71 6.22
N PRO A 54 9.56 7.88 6.29
CA PRO A 54 9.65 6.64 7.05
C PRO A 54 10.69 5.71 6.42
N VAL A 55 11.32 4.88 7.25
CA VAL A 55 12.29 3.86 6.83
C VAL A 55 11.67 2.49 7.04
N GLU A 56 11.44 1.78 5.93
CA GLU A 56 10.96 0.40 5.96
C GLU A 56 11.98 -0.52 6.61
N LEU A 57 11.51 -1.59 7.26
CA LEU A 57 12.36 -2.45 8.10
C LEU A 57 13.58 -2.96 7.32
N GLN A 58 13.37 -3.43 6.08
CA GLN A 58 14.42 -3.94 5.18
C GLN A 58 15.47 -2.90 4.80
N ASP A 59 15.07 -1.62 4.73
CA ASP A 59 15.90 -0.50 4.27
C ASP A 59 16.70 0.16 5.41
N ILE A 60 16.47 -0.26 6.66
CA ILE A 60 17.24 0.23 7.81
C ILE A 60 18.72 -0.11 7.64
N LYS A 61 19.55 0.93 7.61
CA LYS A 61 21.01 0.84 7.60
C LYS A 61 21.51 0.52 9.01
N ILE A 62 21.71 -0.78 9.28
CA ILE A 62 22.00 -1.36 10.62
C ILE A 62 22.97 -0.50 11.44
N GLY A 63 24.18 -0.20 10.93
CA GLY A 63 25.20 0.52 11.71
C GLY A 63 24.79 1.93 12.12
N ALA A 64 24.20 2.70 11.20
CA ALA A 64 23.73 4.05 11.48
C ALA A 64 22.55 4.05 12.45
N ALA A 65 21.58 3.17 12.23
CA ALA A 65 20.38 3.05 13.05
C ALA A 65 20.68 2.58 14.48
N LEU A 66 21.50 1.53 14.65
CA LEU A 66 21.88 1.04 15.98
C LEU A 66 22.64 2.11 16.77
N SER A 67 23.50 2.89 16.13
CA SER A 67 24.22 3.98 16.80
C SER A 67 23.25 5.07 17.27
N ALA A 68 22.47 5.65 16.34
CA ALA A 68 21.57 6.77 16.63
C ALA A 68 20.45 6.38 17.62
N CYS A 69 19.78 5.25 17.39
CA CYS A 69 18.65 4.84 18.22
C CYS A 69 19.09 4.35 19.60
N ARG A 70 20.29 3.80 19.75
CA ARG A 70 20.82 3.43 21.07
C ARG A 70 21.19 4.65 21.90
N GLU A 71 21.80 5.66 21.27
CA GLU A 71 22.05 6.95 21.93
C GLU A 71 20.74 7.60 22.39
N ALA A 72 19.73 7.65 21.51
CA ALA A 72 18.43 8.22 21.82
C ALA A 72 17.71 7.45 22.94
N TYR A 73 17.66 6.11 22.86
CA TYR A 73 17.07 5.27 23.92
C TYR A 73 17.75 5.46 25.27
N ASN A 74 19.08 5.46 25.31
CA ASN A 74 19.82 5.60 26.56
C ASN A 74 19.62 6.97 27.23
N SER A 75 19.47 8.02 26.42
CA SER A 75 19.36 9.40 26.89
C SER A 75 17.91 9.77 27.27
N LEU A 76 16.93 9.33 26.48
CA LEU A 76 15.54 9.74 26.63
C LEU A 76 14.69 8.74 27.40
N ARG A 77 15.04 7.45 27.38
CA ARG A 77 14.35 6.36 28.10
C ARG A 77 12.84 6.34 27.88
N SER A 78 12.40 6.67 26.67
CA SER A 78 10.98 6.71 26.32
C SER A 78 10.53 5.40 25.63
N PRO A 79 9.23 5.03 25.75
CA PRO A 79 8.68 3.84 25.08
C PRO A 79 8.87 3.88 23.56
N ARG A 80 8.77 5.07 22.97
CA ARG A 80 8.98 5.30 21.55
C ARG A 80 10.42 5.01 21.11
N MET A 81 11.41 5.46 21.90
CA MET A 81 12.82 5.16 21.57
C MET A 81 13.17 3.69 21.80
N ALA A 82 12.54 3.04 22.78
CA ALA A 82 12.64 1.59 22.95
C ALA A 82 12.11 0.85 21.72
N PHE A 83 10.93 1.22 21.22
CA PHE A 83 10.35 0.69 19.99
C PHE A 83 11.27 0.89 18.77
N GLN A 84 11.79 2.09 18.56
CA GLN A 84 12.64 2.37 17.40
C GLN A 84 13.99 1.63 17.46
N LEU A 85 14.61 1.54 18.63
CA LEU A 85 15.79 0.70 18.82
C LEU A 85 15.47 -0.78 18.59
N ALA A 86 14.30 -1.26 19.02
CA ALA A 86 13.86 -2.62 18.76
C ALA A 86 13.78 -2.93 17.25
N ARG A 87 13.26 -2.00 16.43
CA ARG A 87 13.26 -2.15 14.95
C ARG A 87 14.67 -2.29 14.38
N ALA A 88 15.62 -1.46 14.86
CA ALA A 88 17.00 -1.52 14.40
C ALA A 88 17.69 -2.84 14.81
N LEU A 89 17.38 -3.36 16.01
CA LEU A 89 17.86 -4.66 16.49
C LEU A 89 17.28 -5.82 15.67
N GLU A 90 15.97 -5.78 15.38
CA GLU A 90 15.29 -6.78 14.55
C GLU A 90 15.93 -6.84 13.16
N ARG A 91 16.16 -5.68 12.53
CA ARG A 91 16.87 -5.64 11.23
C ARG A 91 18.28 -6.21 11.31
N ALA A 92 18.95 -6.08 12.46
CA ALA A 92 20.28 -6.62 12.72
C ALA A 92 20.28 -8.13 13.06
N GLY A 93 19.12 -8.79 13.08
CA GLY A 93 18.96 -10.19 13.48
C GLY A 93 19.12 -10.42 14.99
N GLN A 94 19.00 -9.37 15.79
CA GLN A 94 19.10 -9.42 17.26
C GLN A 94 17.71 -9.60 17.89
N ASP A 95 16.97 -10.62 17.44
CA ASP A 95 15.54 -10.77 17.69
C ASP A 95 15.16 -10.85 19.18
N LEU A 96 15.99 -11.49 20.01
CA LEU A 96 15.71 -11.58 21.45
C LEU A 96 15.82 -10.22 22.14
N ASP A 97 16.76 -9.39 21.72
CA ASP A 97 16.93 -8.05 22.30
C ASP A 97 15.90 -7.08 21.74
N ALA A 98 15.54 -7.20 20.45
CA ALA A 98 14.41 -6.51 19.86
C ALA A 98 13.11 -6.83 20.60
N MET A 99 12.84 -8.12 20.82
CA MET A 99 11.63 -8.58 21.52
C MET A 99 11.53 -8.02 22.93
N LYS A 100 12.63 -7.97 23.70
CA LYS A 100 12.64 -7.36 25.04
C LYS A 100 12.26 -5.88 25.01
N LEU A 101 12.82 -5.12 24.06
CA LEU A 101 12.52 -3.70 23.92
C LEU A 101 11.10 -3.44 23.41
N TYR A 102 10.59 -4.26 22.49
CA TYR A 102 9.18 -4.21 22.11
C TYR A 102 8.27 -4.50 23.31
N ALA A 103 8.60 -5.51 24.13
CA ALA A 103 7.84 -5.82 25.34
C ALA A 103 7.85 -4.65 26.34
N GLU A 104 9.01 -4.03 26.57
CA GLU A 104 9.17 -2.84 27.42
C GLU A 104 8.29 -1.69 26.92
N ALA A 105 8.40 -1.35 25.63
CA ALA A 105 7.62 -0.28 25.01
C ALA A 105 6.11 -0.57 25.06
N ALA A 106 5.70 -1.81 24.77
CA ALA A 106 4.31 -2.26 24.82
C ALA A 106 3.73 -2.18 26.24
N ALA A 107 4.49 -2.60 27.25
CA ALA A 107 4.09 -2.50 28.65
C ALA A 107 3.86 -1.04 29.10
N LEU A 108 4.60 -0.10 28.49
CA LEU A 108 4.47 1.34 28.72
C LEU A 108 3.45 2.03 27.79
N GLY A 109 2.63 1.27 27.06
CA GLY A 109 1.52 1.81 26.27
C GLY A 109 1.84 2.14 24.82
N HIS A 110 3.05 1.85 24.31
CA HIS A 110 3.38 2.11 22.91
C HIS A 110 2.67 1.11 21.99
N THR A 111 1.65 1.58 21.27
CA THR A 111 0.70 0.71 20.55
C THR A 111 1.33 -0.07 19.40
N VAL A 112 2.16 0.58 18.57
CA VAL A 112 2.89 -0.11 17.49
C VAL A 112 3.83 -1.18 18.04
N ALA A 113 4.38 -0.97 19.24
CA ALA A 113 5.22 -1.97 19.90
C ALA A 113 4.39 -3.16 20.40
N MET A 114 3.15 -2.93 20.87
CA MET A 114 2.22 -4.02 21.20
C MET A 114 2.00 -4.91 19.98
N VAL A 115 1.78 -4.32 18.80
CA VAL A 115 1.60 -5.08 17.55
C VAL A 115 2.84 -5.92 17.24
N ASN A 116 4.03 -5.31 17.21
CA ASN A 116 5.27 -6.03 16.87
C ASN A 116 5.60 -7.12 17.91
N TYR A 117 5.41 -6.82 19.19
CA TYR A 117 5.60 -7.80 20.26
C TYR A 117 4.62 -8.97 20.15
N GLY A 118 3.33 -8.68 19.88
CA GLY A 118 2.30 -9.69 19.63
C GLY A 118 2.69 -10.62 18.48
N ALA A 119 3.09 -10.06 17.32
CA ALA A 119 3.54 -10.84 16.18
C ALA A 119 4.75 -11.74 16.51
N MET A 120 5.69 -11.24 17.32
CA MET A 120 6.84 -12.02 17.77
C MET A 120 6.48 -13.17 18.72
N LEU A 121 5.42 -13.03 19.52
CA LEU A 121 4.88 -14.11 20.36
C LEU A 121 4.15 -15.16 19.53
N GLY A 122 3.34 -14.73 18.55
CA GLY A 122 2.66 -15.62 17.60
C GLY A 122 3.63 -16.51 16.84
N LYS A 123 4.70 -15.93 16.27
CA LYS A 123 5.81 -16.67 15.62
C LYS A 123 6.49 -17.70 16.54
N ARG A 124 6.37 -17.55 17.86
CA ARG A 124 6.91 -18.47 18.88
C ARG A 124 5.87 -19.46 19.41
N GLY A 125 4.69 -19.52 18.80
CA GLY A 125 3.64 -20.48 19.13
C GLY A 125 2.63 -19.99 20.17
N ASP A 126 2.54 -18.68 20.41
CA ASP A 126 1.52 -18.09 21.29
C ASP A 126 0.57 -17.14 20.52
N PRO A 127 -0.33 -17.70 19.68
CA PRO A 127 -1.28 -16.90 18.91
C PRO A 127 -2.33 -16.21 19.80
N ALA A 128 -2.61 -16.75 20.99
CA ALA A 128 -3.55 -16.13 21.93
C ALA A 128 -2.98 -14.82 22.49
N ALA A 129 -1.69 -14.79 22.84
CA ALA A 129 -1.02 -13.57 23.25
C ALA A 129 -0.88 -12.58 22.08
N GLU A 130 -0.59 -13.06 20.87
CA GLU A 130 -0.60 -12.24 19.65
C GLU A 130 -1.94 -11.52 19.48
N PHE A 131 -3.05 -12.27 19.48
CA PHE A 131 -4.40 -11.73 19.40
C PHE A 131 -4.68 -10.71 20.49
N SER A 132 -4.33 -11.02 21.75
CA SER A 132 -4.54 -10.10 22.87
C SER A 132 -3.79 -8.79 22.71
N HIS A 133 -2.60 -8.80 22.13
CA HIS A 133 -1.82 -7.59 21.88
C HIS A 133 -2.37 -6.77 20.71
N TYR A 134 -2.79 -7.40 19.61
CA TYR A 134 -3.50 -6.71 18.53
C TYR A 134 -4.79 -6.06 19.04
N LYS A 135 -5.58 -6.79 19.82
CA LYS A 135 -6.80 -6.28 20.44
C LYS A 135 -6.55 -5.04 21.28
N LYS A 136 -5.55 -5.10 22.17
CA LYS A 136 -5.21 -3.98 23.04
C LYS A 136 -4.73 -2.76 22.26
N ALA A 137 -3.91 -2.94 21.23
CA ALA A 137 -3.47 -1.85 20.36
C ALA A 137 -4.66 -1.19 19.63
N ALA A 138 -5.54 -2.00 19.04
CA ALA A 138 -6.72 -1.55 18.29
C ALA A 138 -7.74 -0.78 19.18
N GLU A 139 -7.93 -1.24 20.42
CA GLU A 139 -8.77 -0.59 21.43
C GLU A 139 -8.21 0.77 21.85
N LEU A 140 -6.88 0.93 21.84
CA LEU A 140 -6.19 2.20 22.05
C LEU A 140 -6.17 3.10 20.80
N GLY A 141 -6.79 2.67 19.71
CA GLY A 141 -6.93 3.47 18.48
C GLY A 141 -5.78 3.31 17.49
N ASP A 142 -4.92 2.31 17.68
CA ASP A 142 -3.84 2.02 16.73
C ASP A 142 -4.39 1.43 15.43
N MET A 143 -4.08 2.06 14.30
CA MET A 143 -4.56 1.66 12.98
C MET A 143 -4.00 0.30 12.55
N LEU A 144 -2.70 0.06 12.76
CA LEU A 144 -2.07 -1.21 12.44
C LEU A 144 -2.59 -2.33 13.33
N GLY A 145 -2.82 -2.04 14.61
CA GLY A 145 -3.48 -2.94 15.55
C GLY A 145 -4.90 -3.29 15.12
N ALA A 146 -5.69 -2.32 14.64
CA ALA A 146 -7.02 -2.56 14.11
C ALA A 146 -6.99 -3.44 12.85
N TYR A 147 -6.08 -3.18 11.91
CA TYR A 147 -5.90 -4.02 10.72
C TYR A 147 -5.52 -5.46 11.11
N ASN A 148 -4.51 -5.65 11.96
CA ASN A 148 -4.06 -6.98 12.37
C ASN A 148 -5.09 -7.74 13.19
N LEU A 149 -5.88 -7.04 14.01
CA LEU A 149 -7.01 -7.65 14.72
C LEU A 149 -8.10 -8.12 13.75
N ALA A 150 -8.38 -7.35 12.70
CA ALA A 150 -9.32 -7.73 11.66
C ALA A 150 -8.87 -9.01 10.94
N VAL A 151 -7.59 -9.08 10.56
CA VAL A 151 -6.96 -10.29 10.00
C VAL A 151 -7.07 -11.46 10.96
N ALA A 152 -6.79 -11.24 12.26
CA ALA A 152 -6.87 -12.30 13.25
C ALA A 152 -8.29 -12.88 13.40
N TYR A 153 -9.34 -12.05 13.33
CA TYR A 153 -10.72 -12.53 13.29
C TYR A 153 -11.08 -13.20 11.96
N ARG A 154 -10.58 -12.72 10.82
CA ARG A 154 -10.82 -13.36 9.52
C ARG A 154 -10.24 -14.78 9.47
N ASP A 155 -9.02 -14.94 9.97
CA ASP A 155 -8.22 -16.16 9.80
C ASP A 155 -8.24 -17.06 11.06
N GLY A 156 -8.86 -16.63 12.16
CA GLY A 156 -8.91 -17.38 13.42
C GLY A 156 -7.57 -17.44 14.17
N ILE A 157 -6.74 -16.39 14.06
CA ILE A 157 -5.43 -16.33 14.73
C ILE A 157 -5.65 -16.00 16.21
N GLY A 158 -5.46 -16.99 17.08
CA GLY A 158 -5.60 -16.82 18.53
C GLY A 158 -7.05 -16.61 19.01
N THR A 159 -8.01 -16.80 18.12
CA THR A 159 -9.45 -16.61 18.33
C THR A 159 -10.25 -17.50 17.37
N GLU A 160 -11.57 -17.58 17.51
CA GLU A 160 -12.42 -18.20 16.49
C GLU A 160 -12.63 -17.26 15.30
N VAL A 161 -12.80 -17.83 14.10
CA VAL A 161 -13.13 -17.05 12.89
C VAL A 161 -14.43 -16.27 13.11
N ASN A 162 -14.40 -14.97 12.82
CA ASN A 162 -15.55 -14.08 12.97
C ASN A 162 -15.53 -12.98 11.91
N GLY A 163 -16.26 -13.19 10.81
CA GLY A 163 -16.35 -12.23 9.70
C GLY A 163 -16.92 -10.87 10.09
N ALA A 164 -17.88 -10.82 11.03
CA ALA A 164 -18.48 -9.55 11.45
C ALA A 164 -17.50 -8.67 12.24
N GLU A 165 -16.71 -9.26 13.14
CA GLU A 165 -15.64 -8.53 13.82
C GLU A 165 -14.50 -8.18 12.87
N ALA A 166 -14.13 -9.07 11.93
CA ALA A 166 -13.14 -8.76 10.89
C ALA A 166 -13.58 -7.53 10.08
N ALA A 167 -14.81 -7.52 9.57
CA ALA A 167 -15.35 -6.41 8.79
C ALA A 167 -15.32 -5.10 9.58
N ARG A 168 -15.73 -5.13 10.86
CA ARG A 168 -15.75 -3.98 11.75
C ARG A 168 -14.36 -3.39 11.97
N TRP A 169 -13.35 -4.23 12.19
CA TRP A 169 -11.98 -3.77 12.46
C TRP A 169 -11.25 -3.34 11.19
N PHE A 170 -11.50 -3.98 10.05
CA PHE A 170 -11.04 -3.47 8.75
C PHE A 170 -11.65 -2.09 8.45
N ASP A 171 -12.95 -1.89 8.71
CA ASP A 171 -13.61 -0.60 8.53
C ASP A 171 -12.95 0.48 9.41
N LYS A 172 -12.67 0.16 10.68
CA LYS A 172 -11.98 1.09 11.58
C LYS A 172 -10.58 1.46 11.10
N ALA A 173 -9.79 0.49 10.63
CA ALA A 173 -8.46 0.75 10.08
C ALA A 173 -8.54 1.57 8.78
N SER A 174 -9.48 1.23 7.89
CA SER A 174 -9.77 1.97 6.66
C SER A 174 -10.19 3.42 6.93
N ALA A 175 -11.03 3.67 7.94
CA ALA A 175 -11.40 5.01 8.37
C ALA A 175 -10.18 5.82 8.89
N GLY A 176 -9.16 5.13 9.41
CA GLY A 176 -7.87 5.72 9.79
C GLY A 176 -6.95 6.06 8.60
N GLY A 177 -7.32 5.64 7.38
CA GLY A 177 -6.55 5.90 6.16
C GLY A 177 -5.83 4.67 5.59
N ASP A 178 -5.96 3.50 6.21
CA ASP A 178 -5.30 2.27 5.75
C ASP A 178 -5.91 1.78 4.43
N GLU A 179 -5.11 1.78 3.36
CA GLU A 179 -5.50 1.34 2.03
C GLU A 179 -5.71 -0.17 1.94
N THR A 180 -4.89 -0.94 2.66
CA THR A 180 -4.93 -2.41 2.66
C THR A 180 -6.16 -2.90 3.41
N ALA A 181 -6.55 -2.25 4.49
CA ALA A 181 -7.78 -2.53 5.22
C ALA A 181 -9.02 -2.24 4.38
N ALA A 182 -9.03 -1.13 3.63
CA ALA A 182 -10.12 -0.80 2.71
C ALA A 182 -10.26 -1.90 1.63
N PHE A 183 -9.15 -2.30 1.01
CA PHE A 183 -9.15 -3.38 0.04
C PHE A 183 -9.67 -4.70 0.63
N ASN A 184 -9.15 -5.13 1.79
CA ASN A 184 -9.57 -6.38 2.42
C ASN A 184 -11.04 -6.38 2.86
N LEU A 185 -11.58 -5.23 3.25
CA LEU A 185 -13.02 -5.10 3.51
C LEU A 185 -13.84 -5.24 2.22
N GLY A 186 -13.34 -4.67 1.13
CA GLY A 186 -13.90 -4.90 -0.21
C GLY A 186 -13.96 -6.40 -0.53
N VAL A 187 -12.83 -7.11 -0.44
CA VAL A 187 -12.75 -8.56 -0.68
C VAL A 187 -13.70 -9.34 0.22
N LEU A 188 -13.78 -9.02 1.51
CA LEU A 188 -14.65 -9.73 2.44
C LEU A 188 -16.13 -9.62 2.08
N LEU A 189 -16.55 -8.47 1.55
CA LEU A 189 -17.92 -8.21 1.11
C LEU A 189 -18.22 -8.78 -0.28
N ASP A 190 -17.22 -8.81 -1.16
CA ASP A 190 -17.29 -9.35 -2.52
C ASP A 190 -17.37 -10.89 -2.52
N ASP A 191 -16.57 -11.54 -1.68
CA ASP A 191 -16.51 -12.99 -1.57
C ASP A 191 -17.73 -13.59 -0.84
N GLY A 192 -18.27 -12.89 0.15
CA GLY A 192 -19.50 -13.29 0.83
C GLY A 192 -19.42 -14.57 1.69
N SER A 193 -18.24 -15.19 1.87
CA SER A 193 -18.14 -16.46 2.62
C SER A 193 -18.21 -16.28 4.14
N LEU A 194 -17.69 -15.17 4.67
CA LEU A 194 -17.60 -14.87 6.10
C LEU A 194 -18.63 -13.83 6.58
N VAL A 195 -19.16 -13.02 5.66
CA VAL A 195 -20.22 -12.04 5.86
C VAL A 195 -21.16 -12.11 4.66
N ALA A 196 -22.39 -11.60 4.77
CA ALA A 196 -23.27 -11.56 3.60
C ALA A 196 -22.63 -10.75 2.45
N GLU A 197 -22.65 -11.33 1.26
CA GLU A 197 -22.17 -10.71 0.03
C GLU A 197 -22.86 -9.36 -0.22
N ASP A 198 -22.07 -8.34 -0.57
CA ASP A 198 -22.54 -7.00 -0.88
C ASP A 198 -21.58 -6.30 -1.86
N ASN A 199 -21.73 -6.63 -3.16
CA ASN A 199 -20.84 -6.16 -4.22
C ASN A 199 -20.90 -4.62 -4.39
N ALA A 200 -22.03 -3.99 -4.04
CA ALA A 200 -22.15 -2.53 -4.09
C ALA A 200 -21.26 -1.86 -3.02
N ARG A 201 -21.24 -2.39 -1.79
CA ARG A 201 -20.31 -1.92 -0.76
C ARG A 201 -18.88 -2.32 -1.07
N ALA A 202 -18.65 -3.51 -1.61
CA ALA A 202 -17.31 -3.93 -2.03
C ALA A 202 -16.71 -2.95 -3.03
N ALA A 203 -17.45 -2.60 -4.09
CA ALA A 203 -17.02 -1.60 -5.07
C ALA A 203 -16.71 -0.23 -4.44
N ALA A 204 -17.49 0.20 -3.44
CA ALA A 204 -17.22 1.45 -2.72
C ALA A 204 -15.89 1.39 -1.93
N TYR A 205 -15.58 0.26 -1.30
CA TYR A 205 -14.30 0.07 -0.60
C TYR A 205 -13.12 -0.13 -1.54
N TYR A 206 -13.29 -0.84 -2.66
CA TYR A 206 -12.27 -0.90 -3.71
C TYR A 206 -11.98 0.48 -4.29
N LYS A 207 -13.01 1.30 -4.53
CA LYS A 207 -12.82 2.69 -4.95
C LYS A 207 -12.01 3.49 -3.94
N LEU A 208 -12.35 3.39 -2.65
CA LEU A 208 -11.62 4.07 -1.58
C LEU A 208 -10.14 3.62 -1.51
N ALA A 209 -9.87 2.32 -1.66
CA ALA A 209 -8.52 1.79 -1.68
C ALA A 209 -7.74 2.22 -2.93
N ALA A 210 -8.38 2.24 -4.10
CA ALA A 210 -7.80 2.70 -5.36
C ALA A 210 -7.44 4.19 -5.31
N GLU A 211 -8.30 5.04 -4.74
CA GLU A 211 -8.03 6.46 -4.51
C GLU A 211 -6.82 6.68 -3.58
N ARG A 212 -6.50 5.71 -2.72
CA ARG A 212 -5.32 5.68 -1.85
C ARG A 212 -4.11 4.96 -2.48
N GLY A 213 -4.24 4.50 -3.71
CA GLY A 213 -3.15 3.93 -4.50
C GLY A 213 -3.04 2.41 -4.50
N SER A 214 -4.02 1.67 -3.96
CA SER A 214 -4.06 0.21 -4.06
C SER A 214 -4.26 -0.23 -5.53
N ILE A 215 -3.27 -0.93 -6.08
CA ILE A 215 -3.30 -1.46 -7.45
C ILE A 215 -4.34 -2.57 -7.57
N ASP A 216 -4.35 -3.52 -6.64
CA ASP A 216 -5.33 -4.62 -6.63
C ASP A 216 -6.77 -4.10 -6.60
N ALA A 217 -7.02 -3.03 -5.84
CA ALA A 217 -8.33 -2.39 -5.81
C ALA A 217 -8.70 -1.71 -7.13
N MET A 218 -7.74 -1.15 -7.86
CA MET A 218 -7.97 -0.61 -9.21
C MET A 218 -8.40 -1.72 -10.17
N ILE A 219 -7.73 -2.88 -10.11
CA ILE A 219 -8.08 -4.05 -10.92
C ILE A 219 -9.49 -4.54 -10.59
N ASN A 220 -9.79 -4.80 -9.32
CA ASN A 220 -11.11 -5.30 -8.92
C ASN A 220 -12.23 -4.33 -9.27
N LEU A 221 -12.05 -3.03 -9.01
CA LEU A 221 -13.04 -2.03 -9.40
C LEU A 221 -13.19 -1.93 -10.92
N GLY A 222 -12.09 -2.04 -11.68
CA GLY A 222 -12.12 -2.09 -13.13
C GLY A 222 -12.95 -3.27 -13.66
N LEU A 223 -12.77 -4.46 -13.08
CA LEU A 223 -13.55 -5.67 -13.41
C LEU A 223 -15.03 -5.52 -13.05
N MET A 224 -15.35 -4.93 -11.89
CA MET A 224 -16.74 -4.65 -11.50
C MET A 224 -17.43 -3.67 -12.44
N LEU A 225 -16.73 -2.62 -12.87
CA LEU A 225 -17.23 -1.66 -13.87
C LEU A 225 -17.34 -2.28 -15.26
N GLU A 226 -16.46 -3.21 -15.61
CA GLU A 226 -16.51 -3.94 -16.88
C GLU A 226 -17.73 -4.88 -16.94
N THR A 227 -18.04 -5.56 -15.85
CA THR A 227 -19.12 -6.55 -15.77
C THR A 227 -20.47 -5.97 -15.35
N GLY A 228 -20.47 -4.83 -14.66
CA GLY A 228 -21.65 -4.27 -14.00
C GLY A 228 -22.02 -4.97 -12.68
N GLU A 229 -21.06 -5.63 -12.05
CA GLU A 229 -21.24 -6.29 -10.75
C GLU A 229 -21.15 -5.28 -9.61
N GLY A 230 -22.21 -5.18 -8.78
CA GLY A 230 -22.27 -4.23 -7.66
C GLY A 230 -22.37 -2.75 -8.05
N VAL A 231 -22.03 -2.39 -9.29
CA VAL A 231 -22.06 -1.04 -9.85
C VAL A 231 -22.65 -1.04 -11.26
N ALA A 232 -23.08 0.13 -11.74
CA ALA A 232 -23.47 0.24 -13.16
C ALA A 232 -22.26 -0.02 -14.06
N GLN A 233 -22.44 -0.81 -15.11
CA GLN A 233 -21.40 -1.06 -16.10
C GLN A 233 -20.93 0.26 -16.73
N ASP A 234 -19.62 0.49 -16.74
CA ASP A 234 -18.96 1.64 -17.33
C ASP A 234 -17.57 1.24 -17.86
N LEU A 235 -17.54 0.88 -19.15
CA LEU A 235 -16.34 0.39 -19.81
C LEU A 235 -15.26 1.48 -19.95
N THR A 236 -15.65 2.75 -19.99
CA THR A 236 -14.69 3.86 -20.05
C THR A 236 -14.02 4.05 -18.70
N ALA A 237 -14.79 4.00 -17.61
CA ALA A 237 -14.23 4.04 -16.26
C ALA A 237 -13.36 2.81 -15.97
N ALA A 238 -13.79 1.60 -16.39
CA ALA A 238 -13.00 0.38 -16.28
C ALA A 238 -11.62 0.52 -16.95
N ALA A 239 -11.60 0.99 -18.20
CA ALA A 239 -10.35 1.26 -18.92
C ALA A 239 -9.44 2.24 -18.16
N GLY A 240 -10.02 3.30 -17.59
CA GLY A 240 -9.26 4.26 -16.79
C GLY A 240 -8.63 3.68 -15.52
N TYR A 241 -9.27 2.69 -14.88
CA TYR A 241 -8.68 1.98 -13.74
C TYR A 241 -7.60 0.98 -14.17
N PHE A 242 -7.81 0.24 -15.26
CA PHE A 242 -6.78 -0.66 -15.81
C PHE A 242 -5.54 0.10 -16.28
N GLU A 243 -5.72 1.27 -16.91
CA GLU A 243 -4.61 2.15 -17.32
C GLU A 243 -3.82 2.65 -16.09
N GLN A 244 -4.50 3.08 -15.03
CA GLN A 244 -3.83 3.48 -13.79
C GLN A 244 -3.02 2.34 -13.13
N ALA A 245 -3.55 1.12 -13.13
CA ALA A 245 -2.83 -0.05 -12.65
C ALA A 245 -1.61 -0.35 -13.55
N ALA A 246 -1.80 -0.30 -14.87
CA ALA A 246 -0.75 -0.50 -15.86
C ALA A 246 0.41 0.51 -15.72
N ASP A 247 0.10 1.78 -15.46
CA ASP A 247 1.08 2.85 -15.23
C ASP A 247 1.87 2.64 -13.94
N LYS A 248 1.27 1.96 -12.95
CA LYS A 248 1.92 1.54 -11.71
C LYS A 248 2.71 0.24 -11.85
N GLY A 249 2.76 -0.33 -13.05
CA GLY A 249 3.54 -1.52 -13.35
C GLY A 249 2.80 -2.82 -13.06
N ASP A 250 1.46 -2.82 -13.05
CA ASP A 250 0.68 -4.05 -12.97
C ASP A 250 0.59 -4.75 -14.33
N SER A 251 0.89 -6.05 -14.38
CA SER A 251 0.88 -6.82 -15.65
C SER A 251 -0.54 -7.09 -16.13
N PHE A 252 -1.46 -7.39 -15.22
CA PHE A 252 -2.85 -7.66 -15.56
C PHE A 252 -3.56 -6.39 -16.04
N GLY A 253 -3.29 -5.24 -15.41
CA GLY A 253 -3.72 -3.93 -15.87
C GLY A 253 -3.25 -3.65 -17.30
N LYS A 254 -1.98 -3.95 -17.62
CA LYS A 254 -1.42 -3.83 -18.98
C LYS A 254 -2.12 -4.75 -19.98
N LEU A 255 -2.38 -6.00 -19.59
CA LEU A 255 -3.16 -6.95 -20.41
C LEU A 255 -4.56 -6.37 -20.70
N LYS A 256 -5.31 -5.98 -19.67
CA LYS A 256 -6.68 -5.50 -19.81
C LYS A 256 -6.77 -4.24 -20.65
N ILE A 257 -5.93 -3.23 -20.40
CA ILE A 257 -5.93 -2.02 -21.22
C ILE A 257 -5.50 -2.30 -22.66
N GLY A 258 -4.54 -3.21 -22.89
CA GLY A 258 -4.13 -3.64 -24.22
C GLY A 258 -5.27 -4.29 -25.03
N LEU A 259 -6.03 -5.20 -24.40
CA LEU A 259 -7.21 -5.81 -25.03
C LEU A 259 -8.30 -4.78 -25.35
N MET A 260 -8.53 -3.81 -24.47
CA MET A 260 -9.50 -2.73 -24.70
C MET A 260 -9.05 -1.78 -25.81
N GLN A 261 -7.76 -1.42 -25.86
CA GLN A 261 -7.18 -0.58 -26.92
C GLN A 261 -7.28 -1.26 -28.28
N GLN A 262 -7.08 -2.58 -28.34
CA GLN A 262 -7.18 -3.35 -29.57
C GLN A 262 -8.62 -3.43 -30.10
N SER A 263 -9.58 -3.68 -29.20
CA SER A 263 -10.98 -3.87 -29.56
C SER A 263 -11.74 -2.55 -29.75
N GLY A 264 -11.30 -1.48 -29.09
CA GLY A 264 -12.07 -0.23 -28.96
C GLY A 264 -13.24 -0.34 -27.98
N THR A 265 -13.18 -1.30 -27.05
CA THR A 265 -14.24 -1.50 -26.05
C THR A 265 -14.09 -0.44 -24.96
N GLY A 266 -15.09 0.44 -24.82
CA GLY A 266 -15.08 1.51 -23.81
C GLY A 266 -14.12 2.68 -24.10
N ILE A 267 -13.24 2.55 -25.09
CA ILE A 267 -12.25 3.56 -25.49
C ILE A 267 -12.08 3.61 -27.01
N VAL A 268 -11.43 4.65 -27.52
CA VAL A 268 -11.09 4.71 -28.96
C VAL A 268 -10.04 3.66 -29.27
N LYS A 269 -10.33 2.82 -30.28
CA LYS A 269 -9.41 1.79 -30.76
C LYS A 269 -8.05 2.37 -31.12
N ASN A 270 -6.98 1.80 -30.57
CA ASN A 270 -5.59 2.17 -30.84
C ASN A 270 -4.71 0.90 -30.84
N ILE A 271 -4.38 0.41 -32.04
CA ILE A 271 -3.58 -0.81 -32.19
C ILE A 271 -2.13 -0.62 -31.72
N GLU A 272 -1.52 0.53 -31.97
CA GLU A 272 -0.12 0.79 -31.60
C GLU A 272 0.07 0.73 -30.08
N GLN A 273 -0.82 1.40 -29.34
CA GLN A 273 -0.83 1.34 -27.87
C GLN A 273 -1.17 -0.07 -27.37
N ALA A 274 -2.11 -0.76 -28.02
CA ALA A 274 -2.46 -2.12 -27.64
C ALA A 274 -1.25 -3.07 -27.72
N VAL A 275 -0.49 -3.00 -28.82
CA VAL A 275 0.74 -3.79 -29.01
C VAL A 275 1.74 -3.48 -27.90
N THR A 276 1.94 -2.20 -27.58
CA THR A 276 2.88 -1.78 -26.52
C THR A 276 2.47 -2.33 -25.16
N SER A 277 1.19 -2.21 -24.78
CA SER A 277 0.66 -2.71 -23.51
C SER A 277 0.76 -4.24 -23.41
N LEU A 278 0.40 -4.96 -24.48
CA LEU A 278 0.44 -6.43 -24.52
C LEU A 278 1.86 -6.98 -24.52
N VAL A 279 2.79 -6.36 -25.24
CA VAL A 279 4.22 -6.72 -25.18
C VAL A 279 4.77 -6.50 -23.77
N ALA A 280 4.46 -5.37 -23.14
CA ALA A 280 4.89 -5.11 -21.78
C ALA A 280 4.31 -6.12 -20.78
N ALA A 281 3.04 -6.51 -20.91
CA ALA A 281 2.45 -7.59 -20.11
C ALA A 281 3.17 -8.92 -20.33
N PHE A 282 3.53 -9.24 -21.58
CA PHE A 282 4.27 -10.45 -21.93
C PHE A 282 5.68 -10.49 -21.31
N GLU A 283 6.43 -9.40 -21.42
CA GLU A 283 7.77 -9.27 -20.82
C GLU A 283 7.74 -9.33 -19.29
N MET A 284 6.64 -8.85 -18.71
CA MET A 284 6.35 -8.96 -17.27
C MET A 284 5.86 -10.34 -16.84
N ARG A 285 5.72 -11.28 -17.79
CA ARG A 285 5.29 -12.64 -17.58
C ARG A 285 3.87 -12.76 -17.02
N ASP A 286 2.94 -12.03 -17.61
CA ASP A 286 1.53 -12.16 -17.28
C ASP A 286 0.97 -13.54 -17.70
N VAL A 287 0.50 -14.32 -16.72
CA VAL A 287 0.03 -15.70 -16.94
C VAL A 287 -1.24 -15.74 -17.77
N ASP A 288 -2.15 -14.76 -17.62
CA ASP A 288 -3.40 -14.74 -18.37
C ASP A 288 -3.13 -14.46 -19.85
N LEU A 289 -2.14 -13.62 -20.17
CA LEU A 289 -1.70 -13.43 -21.55
C LEU A 289 -1.09 -14.71 -22.16
N GLU A 290 -0.31 -15.48 -21.39
CA GLU A 290 0.20 -16.78 -21.83
C GLU A 290 -0.94 -17.74 -22.18
N VAL A 291 -1.96 -17.82 -21.31
CA VAL A 291 -3.16 -18.63 -21.56
C VAL A 291 -3.87 -18.18 -22.84
N ILE A 292 -4.01 -16.87 -23.08
CA ILE A 292 -4.58 -16.36 -24.33
C ILE A 292 -3.73 -16.78 -25.53
N LEU A 293 -2.41 -16.62 -25.48
CA LEU A 293 -1.50 -16.98 -26.58
C LEU A 293 -1.57 -18.47 -26.92
N ARG A 294 -1.73 -19.33 -25.91
CA ARG A 294 -1.81 -20.78 -26.09
C ARG A 294 -3.18 -21.24 -26.57
N ASP A 295 -4.23 -20.82 -25.87
CA ASP A 295 -5.56 -21.43 -26.01
C ASP A 295 -6.46 -20.64 -26.97
N GLN A 296 -6.24 -19.33 -27.09
CA GLN A 296 -7.12 -18.40 -27.80
C GLN A 296 -6.34 -17.28 -28.53
N PRO A 297 -5.29 -17.58 -29.32
CA PRO A 297 -4.41 -16.56 -29.89
C PRO A 297 -5.16 -15.56 -30.78
N ASP A 298 -6.28 -15.99 -31.39
CA ASP A 298 -7.14 -15.15 -32.23
C ASP A 298 -7.84 -14.00 -31.48
N GLN A 299 -7.84 -14.01 -30.13
CA GLN A 299 -8.27 -12.85 -29.34
C GLN A 299 -7.30 -11.68 -29.43
N LEU A 300 -6.04 -11.94 -29.77
CA LEU A 300 -5.04 -10.92 -30.02
C LEU A 300 -5.08 -10.51 -31.51
N SER A 301 -4.64 -9.30 -31.80
CA SER A 301 -4.44 -8.85 -33.17
C SER A 301 -3.21 -9.53 -33.75
N ALA A 302 -3.17 -9.64 -35.08
CA ALA A 302 -1.99 -10.16 -35.76
C ALA A 302 -0.73 -9.35 -35.39
N ASP A 303 -0.87 -8.03 -35.28
CA ASP A 303 0.23 -7.12 -34.91
C ASP A 303 0.76 -7.39 -33.50
N ALA A 304 -0.13 -7.64 -32.53
CA ALA A 304 0.27 -7.98 -31.16
C ALA A 304 0.99 -9.33 -31.10
N ARG A 305 0.48 -10.36 -31.78
CA ARG A 305 1.14 -11.67 -31.84
C ARG A 305 2.50 -11.59 -32.52
N LEU A 306 2.59 -10.81 -33.60
CA LEU A 306 3.84 -10.59 -34.33
C LEU A 306 4.88 -9.90 -33.44
N ALA A 307 4.49 -8.84 -32.73
CA ALA A 307 5.38 -8.12 -31.82
C ALA A 307 5.88 -9.01 -30.67
N ILE A 308 5.01 -9.86 -30.10
CA ILE A 308 5.41 -10.83 -29.07
C ILE A 308 6.41 -11.86 -29.64
N LYS A 309 6.20 -12.35 -30.87
CA LYS A 309 7.19 -13.21 -31.54
C LYS A 309 8.52 -12.50 -31.76
N GLN A 310 8.51 -11.21 -32.10
CA GLN A 310 9.75 -10.44 -32.23
C GLN A 310 10.53 -10.39 -30.91
N VAL A 311 9.86 -10.23 -29.76
CA VAL A 311 10.51 -10.30 -28.44
C VAL A 311 11.19 -11.64 -28.20
N LEU A 312 10.56 -12.75 -28.63
CA LEU A 312 11.16 -14.08 -28.53
C LEU A 312 12.36 -14.26 -29.46
N ALA A 313 12.27 -13.75 -30.69
CA ALA A 313 13.36 -13.78 -31.66
C ALA A 313 14.56 -12.97 -31.18
N ASP A 314 14.34 -11.77 -30.63
CA ASP A 314 15.38 -10.91 -30.05
C ASP A 314 16.08 -11.55 -28.83
N GLN A 315 15.47 -12.58 -28.23
CA GLN A 315 16.04 -13.37 -27.13
C GLN A 315 16.64 -14.70 -27.61
N ASP A 316 16.78 -14.92 -28.92
CA ASP A 316 17.27 -16.16 -29.53
C ASP A 316 16.45 -17.41 -29.12
N LEU A 317 15.15 -17.23 -28.85
CA LEU A 317 14.24 -18.33 -28.49
C LEU A 317 13.53 -18.95 -29.70
N ILE A 318 13.38 -18.19 -30.79
CA ILE A 318 12.88 -18.64 -32.09
C ILE A 318 13.70 -17.98 -33.20
N GLU A 319 13.74 -18.57 -34.40
CA GLU A 319 14.47 -18.03 -35.56
C GLU A 319 13.62 -17.10 -36.42
N ASP A 320 12.31 -17.37 -36.55
CA ASP A 320 11.41 -16.65 -37.46
C ASP A 320 10.25 -15.96 -36.70
N ALA A 321 10.10 -14.65 -36.93
CA ALA A 321 8.99 -13.85 -36.41
C ALA A 321 8.16 -13.19 -37.54
N ASP A 322 8.19 -13.75 -38.76
CA ASP A 322 7.62 -13.12 -39.96
C ASP A 322 6.08 -13.25 -40.07
N THR A 323 5.48 -14.15 -39.30
CA THR A 323 4.03 -14.41 -39.32
C THR A 323 3.44 -14.29 -37.92
N ALA A 324 2.17 -13.88 -37.84
CA ALA A 324 1.43 -13.80 -36.59
C ALA A 324 0.89 -15.16 -36.10
N GLU A 325 1.22 -16.27 -36.76
CA GLU A 325 0.81 -17.61 -36.34
C GLU A 325 1.63 -18.06 -35.12
N ILE A 326 0.94 -18.53 -34.08
CA ILE A 326 1.55 -19.12 -32.88
C ILE A 326 1.55 -20.63 -33.08
N ASP A 327 2.68 -21.14 -33.55
CA ASP A 327 2.89 -22.57 -33.81
C ASP A 327 3.47 -23.29 -32.57
N PRO A 328 3.61 -24.64 -32.58
CA PRO A 328 4.14 -25.37 -31.44
C PRO A 328 5.57 -24.96 -31.03
N ILE A 329 6.40 -24.49 -31.96
CA ILE A 329 7.76 -24.00 -31.66
C ILE A 329 7.67 -22.69 -30.87
N THR A 330 6.86 -21.76 -31.34
CA THR A 330 6.59 -20.48 -30.67
C THR A 330 6.00 -20.71 -29.30
N LEU A 331 5.03 -21.63 -29.18
CA LEU A 331 4.44 -21.97 -27.88
C LEU A 331 5.48 -22.54 -26.91
N GLY A 332 6.31 -23.48 -27.36
CA GLY A 332 7.41 -24.00 -26.53
C GLY A 332 8.44 -22.93 -26.14
N ALA A 333 8.66 -21.93 -27.01
CA ALA A 333 9.52 -20.78 -26.70
C ALA A 333 8.89 -19.84 -25.66
N ILE A 334 7.57 -19.63 -25.69
CA ILE A 334 6.83 -18.91 -24.66
C ILE A 334 6.97 -19.65 -23.32
N GLU A 335 6.67 -20.95 -23.27
CA GLU A 335 6.81 -21.75 -22.04
C GLU A 335 8.25 -21.68 -21.48
N LYS A 336 9.26 -21.78 -22.35
CA LYS A 336 10.66 -21.64 -21.96
C LYS A 336 11.01 -20.23 -21.48
N HIS A 337 10.47 -19.18 -22.12
CA HIS A 337 10.65 -17.80 -21.70
C HIS A 337 10.18 -17.62 -20.25
N TYR A 338 9.10 -18.29 -19.84
CA TYR A 338 8.56 -18.23 -18.48
C TYR A 338 9.30 -19.14 -17.50
N ALA A 339 9.78 -20.31 -17.92
CA ALA A 339 10.49 -21.26 -17.07
C ALA A 339 11.93 -20.85 -16.67
N ALA A 340 12.57 -19.92 -17.38
CA ALA A 340 14.01 -19.66 -17.27
C ALA A 340 14.49 -18.82 -16.06
N LYS A 341 13.63 -18.51 -15.07
CA LYS A 341 13.97 -17.77 -13.83
C LYS A 341 13.01 -18.19 -12.72
#